data_AF-A0A0L7KSD9-F1
#
_entry.id   AF-A0A0L7KSD9-F1
#
_cell.length_a   1.000
_cell.length_b   1.000
_cell.length_c   1.000
_cell.angle_alpha   90.00
_cell.angle_beta   90.00
_cell.angle_gamma   90.00
#
_symmetry.space_group_name_H-M   'P 1'
#
loop_
_entity.id
_entity.type
_entity.pdbx_description
1 polymer ?
#
loop_
_entity_poly.entity_id
_entity_poly.type
_entity_poly.pdbx_seq_one_letter_code
_entity_poly.pdbx_strand_id
1 'polypeptide(L)'
;MAEDTLDFLEFIEEVDFYNGELHGRTRITRSRPNWFQIFDEIDFFKRYRMCKRTALWILDQIAEDLEYTSDRNQSVPPVNQLLLTLRFYATGSHHIAIGDMNGVDVSTVSRVIKRVTNAIVKLRNQHIKMPGSSNEIQEKKSAFYAIASFPYVIGTIDCTHVKIQSPGT
;
A
#
# COMPACT_ATOMS: atom_id res chain seq x y z
N MET A 1 -36.87 5.46 13.28
CA MET A 1 -36.15 6.14 12.17
C MET A 1 -35.41 7.39 12.60
N ALA A 2 -35.99 8.32 13.37
CA ALA A 2 -35.23 9.45 13.95
C ALA A 2 -34.56 9.10 15.31
N GLU A 3 -35.18 8.20 16.07
CA GLU A 3 -34.68 7.70 17.36
C GLU A 3 -33.42 6.85 17.17
N ASP A 4 -33.43 5.91 16.21
CA ASP A 4 -32.26 5.08 15.85
C ASP A 4 -31.03 5.89 15.41
N THR A 5 -31.24 7.06 14.80
CA THR A 5 -30.14 7.94 14.39
C THR A 5 -29.59 8.75 15.56
N LEU A 6 -30.41 9.05 16.56
CA LEU A 6 -29.99 9.75 17.76
C LEU A 6 -29.19 8.81 18.66
N ASP A 7 -29.67 7.58 18.86
CA ASP A 7 -28.97 6.52 19.59
C ASP A 7 -27.59 6.21 18.96
N PHE A 8 -27.50 6.23 17.63
CA PHE A 8 -26.25 6.02 16.93
C PHE A 8 -25.26 7.18 17.11
N LEU A 9 -25.76 8.42 17.14
CA LEU A 9 -24.93 9.59 17.39
C LEU A 9 -24.47 9.67 18.85
N GLU A 10 -25.34 9.34 19.81
CA GLU A 10 -24.98 9.22 21.23
C GLU A 10 -23.92 8.12 21.43
N PHE A 11 -24.06 6.98 20.74
CA PHE A 11 -23.04 5.92 20.77
C PHE A 11 -21.68 6.39 20.21
N ILE A 12 -21.67 7.17 19.12
CA ILE A 12 -20.43 7.72 18.56
C ILE A 12 -19.80 8.72 19.53
N GLU A 13 -20.60 9.64 20.09
CA GLU A 13 -20.11 10.61 21.07
C GLU A 13 -19.57 9.92 22.33
N GLU A 14 -20.23 8.85 22.79
CA GLU A 14 -19.78 8.03 23.90
C GLU A 14 -18.45 7.32 23.57
N VAL A 15 -18.32 6.73 22.38
CA VAL A 15 -17.07 6.09 21.91
C VAL A 15 -15.93 7.12 21.81
N ASP A 16 -16.19 8.31 21.28
CA ASP A 16 -15.19 9.37 21.13
C ASP A 16 -14.79 9.97 22.49
N PHE A 17 -15.74 10.13 23.41
CA PHE A 17 -15.48 10.50 24.80
C PHE A 17 -14.58 9.49 25.50
N TYR A 18 -14.89 8.19 25.40
CA TYR A 18 -14.02 7.14 25.94
C TYR A 18 -12.65 7.12 25.28
N ASN A 19 -12.55 7.33 23.96
CA ASN A 19 -11.27 7.42 23.28
C ASN A 19 -10.43 8.62 23.74
N GLY A 20 -11.07 9.72 24.17
CA GLY A 20 -10.43 10.92 24.73
C GLY A 20 -9.95 10.76 26.17
N GLU A 21 -10.66 10.01 27.02
CA GLU A 21 -10.33 9.80 28.44
C GLU A 21 -9.45 8.57 28.72
N LEU A 22 -9.33 7.65 27.76
CA LEU A 22 -8.46 6.48 27.87
C LEU A 22 -6.98 6.90 27.91
N HIS A 23 -6.49 7.11 29.14
CA HIS A 23 -5.09 6.87 29.49
C HIS A 23 -4.66 5.56 28.83
N GLY A 24 -3.68 5.65 27.93
CA GLY A 24 -3.46 4.72 26.81
C GLY A 24 -3.84 3.27 27.09
N ARG A 25 -4.80 2.75 26.30
CA ARG A 25 -5.17 1.32 26.28
C ARG A 25 -3.90 0.48 26.35
N THR A 26 -3.85 -0.45 27.30
CA THR A 26 -2.69 -1.34 27.48
C THR A 26 -2.35 -1.99 26.15
N ARG A 27 -1.07 -1.89 25.77
CA ARG A 27 -0.62 -2.42 24.49
C ARG A 27 -0.78 -3.93 24.44
N ILE A 28 -1.73 -4.40 23.64
CA ILE A 28 -1.90 -5.83 23.39
C ILE A 28 -0.97 -6.24 22.26
N THR A 29 -0.02 -7.11 22.59
CA THR A 29 0.88 -7.69 21.59
C THR A 29 0.19 -8.88 20.94
N ARG A 30 -0.20 -8.75 19.66
CA ARG A 30 -0.82 -9.82 18.88
C ARG A 30 0.26 -10.67 18.19
N SER A 31 -0.01 -11.97 18.03
CA SER A 31 0.85 -12.86 17.24
C SER A 31 0.88 -12.41 15.78
N ARG A 32 2.07 -12.45 15.16
CA ARG A 32 2.28 -12.05 13.77
C ARG A 32 2.61 -13.29 12.94
N PRO A 33 1.66 -13.82 12.16
CA PRO A 33 1.90 -15.00 11.35
C PRO A 33 2.95 -14.75 10.26
N ASN A 34 3.77 -15.75 9.97
CA ASN A 34 4.70 -15.72 8.84
C ASN A 34 3.97 -16.10 7.55
N TRP A 35 3.28 -15.12 6.96
CA TRP A 35 2.51 -15.32 5.73
C TRP A 35 3.34 -15.83 4.55
N PHE A 36 4.65 -15.55 4.56
CA PHE A 36 5.56 -16.02 3.52
C PHE A 36 5.74 -17.54 3.54
N GLN A 37 5.73 -18.15 4.73
CA GLN A 37 5.83 -19.60 4.91
C GLN A 37 4.48 -20.30 4.82
N ILE A 38 3.41 -19.64 5.31
CA ILE A 38 2.06 -20.24 5.39
C ILE A 38 1.44 -20.45 4.00
N PHE A 39 1.53 -19.46 3.11
CA PHE A 39 0.90 -19.58 1.79
C PHE A 39 1.83 -20.30 0.81
N ASP A 40 1.29 -21.12 -0.09
CA ASP A 40 2.02 -21.57 -1.27
C ASP A 40 2.15 -20.42 -2.32
N GLU A 41 2.79 -20.67 -3.45
CA GLU A 41 2.96 -19.63 -4.49
C GLU A 41 1.62 -19.13 -5.08
N ILE A 42 0.64 -20.02 -5.25
CA ILE A 42 -0.65 -19.68 -5.85
C ILE A 42 -1.44 -18.81 -4.88
N ASP A 43 -1.51 -19.22 -3.61
CA ASP A 43 -2.21 -18.50 -2.55
C ASP A 43 -1.54 -17.17 -2.23
N PHE A 44 -0.22 -17.12 -2.30
CA PHE A 44 0.55 -15.90 -2.15
C PHE A 44 0.23 -14.93 -3.30
N PHE A 45 0.29 -15.39 -4.55
CA PHE A 45 -0.01 -14.55 -5.71
C PHE A 45 -1.44 -14.00 -5.68
N LYS A 46 -2.44 -14.84 -5.32
CA LYS A 46 -3.84 -14.40 -5.18
C LYS A 46 -4.01 -13.27 -4.16
N ARG A 47 -3.21 -13.26 -3.09
CA ARG A 47 -3.35 -12.32 -1.96
C ARG A 47 -2.52 -11.05 -2.09
N TYR A 48 -1.34 -11.16 -2.71
CA TYR A 48 -0.36 -10.07 -2.81
C TYR A 48 -0.15 -9.58 -4.25
N ARG A 49 -0.76 -10.22 -5.26
CA ARG A 49 -0.63 -9.90 -6.70
C ARG A 49 0.82 -9.89 -7.20
N MET A 50 1.68 -10.63 -6.50
CA MET A 50 3.12 -10.72 -6.73
C MET A 50 3.58 -12.12 -6.35
N CYS A 51 4.54 -12.70 -7.08
CA CYS A 51 5.12 -13.99 -6.72
C CYS A 51 6.18 -13.82 -5.62
N LYS A 52 6.45 -14.90 -4.87
CA LYS A 52 7.37 -14.84 -3.73
C LYS A 52 8.79 -14.43 -4.13
N ARG A 53 9.27 -14.92 -5.28
CA ARG A 53 10.59 -14.58 -5.82
C ARG A 53 10.75 -13.06 -6.01
N THR A 54 9.77 -12.41 -6.63
CA THR A 54 9.82 -10.95 -6.82
C THR A 54 9.70 -10.21 -5.49
N ALA A 55 8.86 -10.69 -4.57
CA ALA A 55 8.75 -10.10 -3.24
C ALA A 55 10.07 -10.18 -2.46
N LEU A 56 10.80 -11.30 -2.52
CA LEU A 56 12.13 -11.44 -1.92
C LEU A 56 13.16 -10.54 -2.58
N TRP A 57 13.13 -10.45 -3.91
CA TRP A 57 14.02 -9.55 -4.63
C TRP A 57 13.78 -8.08 -4.22
N ILE A 58 12.53 -7.63 -4.10
CA ILE A 58 12.22 -6.30 -3.59
C ILE A 58 12.71 -6.14 -2.15
N LEU A 59 12.46 -7.13 -1.29
CA LEU A 59 12.86 -7.10 0.11
C LEU A 59 14.38 -6.89 0.24
N ASP A 60 15.17 -7.63 -0.52
CA ASP A 60 16.63 -7.51 -0.54
C ASP A 60 17.09 -6.08 -0.87
N GLN A 61 16.42 -5.40 -1.80
CA GLN A 61 16.77 -4.03 -2.18
C GLN A 61 16.39 -2.97 -1.15
N ILE A 62 15.44 -3.25 -0.25
CA ILE A 62 14.91 -2.25 0.69
C ILE A 62 15.07 -2.64 2.17
N ALA A 63 15.62 -3.81 2.48
CA ALA A 63 15.67 -4.35 3.83
C ALA A 63 16.36 -3.39 4.80
N GLU A 64 17.52 -2.84 4.41
CA GLU A 64 18.29 -1.88 5.22
C GLU A 64 17.47 -0.63 5.60
N ASP A 65 16.64 -0.13 4.67
CA ASP A 65 15.74 1.01 4.92
C ASP A 65 14.59 0.67 5.88
N LEU A 66 14.28 -0.62 6.05
CA LEU A 66 13.17 -1.12 6.87
C LEU A 66 13.59 -1.63 8.25
N GLU A 67 14.89 -1.84 8.48
CA GLU A 67 15.41 -2.26 9.78
C GLU A 67 15.21 -1.19 10.85
N TYR A 68 14.85 -1.62 12.06
CA TYR A 68 14.76 -0.73 13.20
C TYR A 68 16.10 -0.76 13.95
N THR A 69 16.57 0.41 14.40
CA THR A 69 17.82 0.55 15.17
C THR A 69 17.76 -0.13 16.54
N SER A 70 16.57 -0.49 17.02
CA SER A 70 16.39 -1.29 18.22
C SER A 70 15.18 -2.20 18.09
N ASP A 71 15.23 -3.37 18.71
CA ASP A 71 14.09 -4.27 18.86
C ASP A 71 13.22 -3.90 20.09
N ARG A 72 13.32 -2.65 20.55
CA ARG A 72 12.41 -2.15 21.58
C ARG A 72 11.00 -2.27 21.03
N ASN A 73 10.09 -2.78 21.85
CA ASN A 73 8.67 -2.87 21.54
C ASN A 73 8.28 -3.90 20.47
N GLN A 74 9.02 -4.99 20.25
CA GLN A 74 8.70 -6.02 19.24
C GLN A 74 8.43 -5.39 17.87
N SER A 75 9.51 -4.86 17.30
CA SER A 75 9.46 -4.16 16.01
C SER A 75 8.91 -5.06 14.91
N VAL A 76 8.24 -4.49 13.90
CA VAL A 76 7.71 -5.28 12.78
C VAL A 76 8.88 -5.67 11.88
N PRO A 77 9.15 -6.97 11.65
CA PRO A 77 10.27 -7.37 10.79
C PRO A 77 10.13 -6.82 9.36
N PRO A 78 11.23 -6.52 8.64
CA PRO A 78 11.18 -6.01 7.26
C PRO A 78 10.28 -6.82 6.31
N VAL A 79 10.34 -8.16 6.38
CA VAL A 79 9.48 -9.03 5.58
C VAL A 79 7.99 -8.83 5.89
N ASN A 80 7.61 -8.73 7.16
CA ASN A 80 6.23 -8.48 7.56
C ASN A 80 5.78 -7.07 7.15
N GLN A 81 6.68 -6.08 7.23
CA GLN A 81 6.41 -4.73 6.75
C GLN A 81 6.09 -4.72 5.25
N LEU A 82 6.90 -5.42 4.45
CA LEU A 82 6.69 -5.56 3.01
C LEU A 82 5.37 -6.27 2.70
N LEU A 83 5.10 -7.42 3.32
CA LEU A 83 3.87 -8.18 3.06
C LEU A 83 2.62 -7.40 3.45
N LEU A 84 2.63 -6.69 4.58
CA LEU A 84 1.55 -5.80 4.99
C LEU A 84 1.27 -4.75 3.90
N THR A 85 2.33 -4.14 3.36
CA THR A 85 2.21 -3.10 2.32
C THR A 85 1.75 -3.67 0.98
N LEU A 86 2.29 -4.82 0.55
CA LEU A 86 1.86 -5.51 -0.67
C LEU A 86 0.39 -5.92 -0.58
N ARG A 87 -0.08 -6.34 0.59
CA ARG A 87 -1.50 -6.65 0.81
C ARG A 87 -2.36 -5.41 0.58
N PHE A 88 -1.95 -4.27 1.13
CA PHE A 88 -2.64 -3.00 0.92
C PHE A 88 -2.67 -2.61 -0.56
N TYR A 89 -1.57 -2.71 -1.31
CA TYR A 89 -1.55 -2.43 -2.75
C TYR A 89 -2.44 -3.38 -3.55
N ALA A 90 -2.48 -4.66 -3.18
CA ALA A 90 -3.25 -5.68 -3.88
C ALA A 90 -4.76 -5.53 -3.71
N THR A 91 -5.22 -5.00 -2.57
CA THR A 91 -6.66 -4.98 -2.22
C THR A 91 -7.25 -3.58 -2.05
N GLY A 92 -6.43 -2.55 -1.82
CA GLY A 92 -6.90 -1.21 -1.46
C GLY A 92 -7.74 -1.17 -0.16
N SER A 93 -7.59 -2.18 0.71
CA SER A 93 -8.44 -2.32 1.91
C SER A 93 -8.12 -1.29 3.00
N HIS A 94 -9.10 -1.07 3.88
CA HIS A 94 -8.93 -0.22 5.05
C HIS A 94 -7.82 -0.70 5.98
N HIS A 95 -7.12 0.25 6.62
CA HIS A 95 -6.00 -0.04 7.51
C HIS A 95 -6.37 -0.92 8.71
N ILE A 96 -7.61 -0.86 9.20
CA ILE A 96 -8.11 -1.72 10.29
C ILE A 96 -8.01 -3.20 9.88
N ALA A 97 -8.60 -3.56 8.73
CA ALA A 97 -8.58 -4.94 8.23
C ALA A 97 -7.15 -5.45 7.97
N ILE A 98 -6.28 -4.58 7.45
CA ILE A 98 -4.85 -4.91 7.25
C ILE A 98 -4.15 -5.11 8.60
N GLY A 99 -4.45 -4.28 9.60
CA GLY A 99 -3.88 -4.37 10.94
C GLY A 99 -4.30 -5.64 11.67
N ASP A 100 -5.58 -6.00 11.60
CA ASP A 100 -6.11 -7.22 12.21
C ASP A 100 -5.48 -8.47 11.61
N MET A 101 -5.34 -8.54 10.29
CA MET A 101 -4.66 -9.65 9.60
C MET A 101 -3.18 -9.78 10.02
N ASN A 102 -2.50 -8.67 10.29
CA ASN A 102 -1.05 -8.67 10.54
C ASN A 102 -0.69 -8.56 12.04
N GLY A 103 -1.67 -8.51 12.93
CA GLY A 103 -1.45 -8.37 14.37
C GLY A 103 -0.80 -7.04 14.76
N VAL A 104 -1.19 -5.93 14.10
CA VAL A 104 -0.64 -4.60 14.36
C VAL A 104 -1.73 -3.53 14.40
N ASP A 105 -1.48 -2.45 15.16
CA ASP A 105 -2.40 -1.32 15.23
C ASP A 105 -2.48 -0.54 13.90
N VAL A 106 -3.61 0.14 13.69
CA VAL A 106 -3.85 1.02 12.52
C VAL A 106 -2.75 2.06 12.33
N SER A 107 -2.25 2.64 13.43
CA SER A 107 -1.16 3.62 13.39
C SER A 107 0.14 3.00 12.86
N THR A 108 0.39 1.72 13.16
CA THR A 108 1.55 0.96 12.67
C THR A 108 1.38 0.62 11.19
N VAL A 109 0.18 0.21 10.76
CA VAL A 109 -0.14 -0.03 9.33
C VAL A 109 0.20 1.21 8.50
N SER A 110 -0.30 2.38 8.90
CA SER A 110 -0.06 3.64 8.19
C SER A 110 1.43 3.99 8.10
N ARG A 111 2.17 3.91 9.22
CA ARG A 111 3.62 4.16 9.24
C ARG A 111 4.39 3.18 8.36
N VAL A 112 4.06 1.90 8.43
CA VAL A 112 4.72 0.84 7.65
C VAL A 112 4.48 1.03 6.16
N ILE A 113 3.24 1.25 5.73
CA ILE A 113 2.91 1.51 4.32
C ILE A 113 3.73 2.69 3.80
N LYS A 114 3.74 3.81 4.54
CA LYS A 114 4.53 4.99 4.15
C LYS A 114 6.03 4.67 4.04
N ARG A 115 6.58 3.95 5.02
CA ARG A 115 8.00 3.59 5.06
C ARG A 115 8.41 2.71 3.88
N VAL A 116 7.67 1.62 3.65
CA VAL A 116 7.91 0.69 2.53
C VAL A 116 7.72 1.39 1.19
N THR A 117 6.66 2.19 1.04
CA THR A 117 6.44 2.99 -0.19
C THR A 117 7.64 3.88 -0.48
N ASN A 118 8.12 4.63 0.52
CA ASN A 118 9.25 5.52 0.34
C ASN A 118 10.53 4.78 -0.05
N ALA A 119 10.80 3.62 0.57
CA ALA A 119 11.96 2.80 0.23
C ALA A 119 11.89 2.30 -1.23
N ILE A 120 10.73 1.80 -1.67
CA ILE A 120 10.51 1.39 -3.07
C ILE A 120 10.69 2.57 -4.04
N VAL A 121 10.17 3.75 -3.70
CA VAL A 121 10.27 4.96 -4.53
C VAL A 121 11.71 5.43 -4.73
N LYS A 122 12.65 5.11 -3.82
CA LYS A 122 14.08 5.39 -4.02
C LYS A 122 14.66 4.62 -5.21
N LEU A 123 14.13 3.43 -5.50
CA LEU A 123 14.55 2.58 -6.62
C LEU A 123 14.02 3.08 -7.98
N ARG A 124 13.14 4.08 -8.01
CA ARG A 124 12.45 4.53 -9.23
C ARG A 124 13.39 4.87 -10.39
N ASN A 125 14.53 5.51 -10.12
CA ASN A 125 15.45 5.95 -11.18
C ASN A 125 16.17 4.77 -11.86
N GLN A 126 16.24 3.62 -11.18
CA GLN A 126 16.86 2.41 -11.69
C GLN A 126 15.91 1.64 -12.62
N HIS A 127 14.60 1.71 -12.36
CA HIS A 127 13.58 0.90 -13.03
C HIS A 127 12.63 1.68 -13.95
N ILE A 128 12.44 2.98 -13.72
CA ILE A 128 11.55 3.83 -14.49
C ILE A 128 12.40 4.78 -15.33
N LYS A 129 12.36 4.59 -16.67
CA LYS A 129 13.03 5.45 -17.63
C LYS A 129 12.00 6.17 -18.48
N MET A 130 11.94 7.49 -18.37
CA MET A 130 11.11 8.34 -19.22
C MET A 130 11.94 8.85 -20.40
N PRO A 131 11.33 9.08 -21.58
CA PRO A 131 12.03 9.69 -22.70
C PRO A 131 12.52 11.09 -22.30
N GLY A 132 13.83 11.32 -22.45
CA GLY A 132 14.50 12.52 -21.96
C GLY A 132 14.88 13.53 -23.05
N SER A 133 15.12 13.04 -24.27
CA SER A 133 15.47 13.89 -25.40
C SER A 133 14.25 14.26 -26.25
N SER A 134 14.31 15.40 -26.92
CA SER A 134 13.24 15.83 -27.86
C SER A 134 12.99 14.79 -28.96
N ASN A 135 14.04 14.11 -29.42
CA ASN A 135 13.94 13.07 -30.44
C ASN A 135 13.20 11.84 -29.89
N GLU A 136 13.61 11.32 -28.72
CA GLU A 136 12.91 10.20 -28.07
C GLU A 136 11.44 10.52 -27.80
N ILE A 137 11.14 11.74 -27.34
CA ILE A 137 9.77 12.19 -27.12
C ILE A 137 8.97 12.17 -28.42
N GLN A 138 9.53 12.69 -29.51
CA GLN A 138 8.86 12.73 -30.81
C GLN A 138 8.65 11.32 -31.38
N GLU A 139 9.62 10.43 -31.22
CA GLU A 139 9.53 9.02 -31.60
C GLU A 139 8.39 8.33 -30.83
N LYS A 140 8.34 8.48 -29.49
CA LYS A 140 7.27 7.88 -28.68
C LYS A 140 5.89 8.43 -29.05
N LYS A 141 5.76 9.74 -29.25
CA LYS A 141 4.50 10.37 -29.71
C LYS A 141 4.02 9.79 -31.03
N SER A 142 4.93 9.68 -32.00
CA SER A 142 4.60 9.16 -33.34
C SER A 142 4.20 7.68 -33.26
N ALA A 143 4.88 6.89 -32.44
CA ALA A 143 4.56 5.48 -32.23
C ALA A 143 3.17 5.28 -31.60
N PHE A 144 2.80 6.04 -30.56
CA PHE A 144 1.46 5.95 -29.97
C PHE A 144 0.37 6.46 -30.92
N TYR A 145 0.63 7.53 -31.66
CA TYR A 145 -0.29 8.04 -32.66
C TYR A 145 -0.56 7.02 -33.77
N ALA A 146 0.46 6.28 -34.22
CA ALA A 146 0.28 5.25 -35.24
C ALA A 146 -0.61 4.07 -34.80
N ILE A 147 -0.74 3.80 -33.49
CA ILE A 147 -1.55 2.69 -32.97
C ILE A 147 -3.04 3.03 -32.97
N ALA A 148 -3.41 4.22 -32.48
CA ALA A 148 -4.82 4.56 -32.23
C ALA A 148 -5.15 6.05 -32.46
N SER A 149 -4.30 6.79 -33.18
CA SER A 149 -4.40 8.25 -33.39
C SER A 149 -4.44 9.05 -32.10
N PHE A 150 -3.92 8.49 -31.00
CA PHE A 150 -3.96 9.14 -29.70
C PHE A 150 -2.77 10.12 -29.58
N PRO A 151 -3.02 11.44 -29.55
CA PRO A 151 -1.97 12.42 -29.73
C PRO A 151 -1.17 12.65 -28.43
N TYR A 152 0.08 13.09 -28.59
CA TYR A 152 0.95 13.57 -27.52
C TYR A 152 1.31 12.58 -26.40
N VAL A 153 1.09 11.29 -26.60
CA VAL A 153 1.45 10.26 -25.61
C VAL A 153 2.93 9.92 -25.66
N ILE A 154 3.58 9.93 -24.51
CA ILE A 154 5.02 9.63 -24.35
C ILE A 154 5.28 8.36 -23.54
N GLY A 155 4.23 7.76 -22.97
CA GLY A 155 4.28 6.57 -22.14
C GLY A 155 2.89 6.20 -21.61
N THR A 156 2.76 4.99 -21.10
CA THR A 156 1.52 4.45 -20.57
C THR A 156 1.78 3.74 -19.25
N ILE A 157 0.82 3.82 -18.33
CA ILE A 157 0.81 3.08 -17.07
C ILE A 157 -0.43 2.22 -17.11
N ASP A 158 -0.24 0.91 -17.00
CA ASP A 158 -1.36 -0.04 -16.99
C ASP A 158 -2.15 0.03 -15.67
N CYS A 159 -3.38 -0.47 -15.66
CA CYS A 159 -4.24 -0.65 -14.49
C CYS A 159 -4.70 0.63 -13.75
N THR A 160 -4.55 1.83 -14.34
CA THR A 160 -5.07 3.07 -13.74
C THR A 160 -6.44 3.42 -14.34
N HIS A 161 -7.52 3.17 -13.60
CA HIS A 161 -8.85 3.70 -13.94
C HIS A 161 -8.92 5.19 -13.60
N VAL A 162 -8.58 6.06 -14.56
CA VAL A 162 -8.81 7.50 -14.41
C VAL A 162 -10.27 7.79 -14.74
N LYS A 163 -11.03 8.30 -13.77
CA LYS A 163 -12.40 8.77 -14.01
C LYS A 163 -12.32 9.99 -14.93
N ILE A 164 -12.71 9.82 -16.19
CA ILE A 164 -12.85 10.93 -17.14
C ILE A 164 -14.22 11.55 -16.89
N GLN A 165 -14.25 12.80 -16.39
CA GLN A 165 -15.48 13.58 -16.41
C GLN A 165 -15.73 14.03 -17.86
N SER A 166 -16.93 13.74 -18.35
CA SER A 166 -17.37 14.20 -19.67
C SER A 166 -17.29 15.73 -19.72
N PRO A 167 -16.69 16.32 -20.77
CA PRO A 167 -16.67 17.76 -20.97
C PRO A 167 -18.03 18.34 -21.45
N GLY A 168 -19.11 17.55 -21.49
CA GLY A 168 -20.47 18.06 -21.76
C GLY A 168 -21.55 17.25 -21.05
N THR A 169 -22.73 17.80 -20.75
CA THR A 169 -23.31 19.13 -21.06
C THR A 169 -23.58 19.96 -19.82
#